data_AF-A0A927S7A6-F1
#
_entry.id   AF-A0A927S7A6-F1
#
_cell.length_a   1.000
_cell.length_b   1.000
_cell.length_c   1.000
_cell.angle_alpha   90.00
_cell.angle_beta   90.00
_cell.angle_gamma   90.00
#
_symmetry.space_group_name_H-M   'P 1'
#
loop_
_entity.id
_entity.type
_entity.pdbx_description
1 polymer ?
#
loop_
_entity_poly.entity_id
_entity_poly.type
_entity_poly.pdbx_seq_one_letter_code
_entity_poly.pdbx_strand_id
1 'polypeptide(L)'
;MRISVLTLFPDMIRSVVNESLLGRAMAKGILEVVVYDIREYAKNKHRHTDDYPFGGGSGMLMTAQPIFDCMEAAMAACKSKPHRIFPSPRGKVFDNDA
;
A
#
# COMPACT_ATOMS: atom_id res chain seq x y z
N MET A 1 17.47 -0.88 -0.14
CA MET A 1 16.26 -1.25 0.64
C MET A 1 15.06 -1.16 -0.28
N ARG A 2 14.08 -2.08 -0.20
CA ARG A 2 12.84 -2.04 -1.00
C ARG A 2 11.63 -1.81 -0.10
N ILE A 3 10.76 -0.88 -0.48
CA ILE A 3 9.49 -0.59 0.19
C ILE A 3 8.37 -0.69 -0.84
N SER A 4 7.42 -1.59 -0.60
CA SER A 4 6.20 -1.70 -1.39
C SER A 4 5.07 -0.95 -0.68
N VAL A 5 4.41 -0.03 -1.36
CA VAL A 5 3.25 0.71 -0.86
C VAL A 5 2.02 0.28 -1.64
N LEU A 6 1.00 -0.20 -0.94
CA LEU A 6 -0.30 -0.55 -1.51
C LEU A 6 -1.28 0.55 -1.14
N THR A 7 -1.90 1.19 -2.13
CA THR A 7 -2.77 2.33 -1.90
C THR A 7 -3.86 2.44 -2.98
N LEU A 8 -4.93 3.17 -2.69
CA LEU A 8 -5.93 3.61 -3.68
C LEU A 8 -5.55 4.93 -4.38
N PHE A 9 -4.47 5.59 -3.92
CA PHE A 9 -4.01 6.90 -4.38
C PHE A 9 -2.52 6.86 -4.74
N PRO A 10 -2.13 6.10 -5.78
CA PRO A 10 -0.73 5.84 -6.08
C PRO A 10 0.04 7.12 -6.44
N ASP A 11 -0.58 8.06 -7.14
CA ASP A 11 0.10 9.26 -7.64
C ASP A 11 0.46 10.24 -6.50
N MET A 12 -0.34 10.28 -5.43
CA MET A 12 -0.01 11.03 -4.22
C MET A 12 1.29 10.53 -3.61
N ILE A 13 1.47 9.21 -3.51
CA ILE A 13 2.68 8.61 -2.96
C ILE A 13 3.85 8.86 -3.91
N ARG A 14 3.69 8.57 -5.21
CA ARG A 14 4.73 8.75 -6.23
C ARG A 14 5.25 10.19 -6.26
N SER A 15 4.35 11.17 -6.17
CA SER A 15 4.71 12.59 -6.13
C SER A 15 5.60 12.92 -4.94
N VAL A 16 5.33 12.37 -3.76
CA VAL A 16 6.14 12.64 -2.57
C VAL A 16 7.50 11.92 -2.61
N VAL A 17 7.52 10.64 -3.01
CA VAL A 17 8.75 9.84 -2.91
C VAL A 17 9.79 10.16 -3.98
N ASN A 18 9.37 10.73 -5.12
CA ASN A 18 10.28 11.07 -6.22
C ASN A 18 11.05 12.39 -5.99
N GLU A 19 10.74 13.13 -4.94
CA GLU A 19 11.30 14.46 -4.70
C GLU A 19 12.44 14.46 -3.67
N SER A 20 13.26 15.51 -3.73
CA SER A 20 14.25 15.86 -2.70
C SER A 20 15.20 14.70 -2.30
N LEU A 21 15.29 14.35 -1.02
CA LEU A 21 16.20 13.33 -0.48
C LEU A 21 15.83 11.92 -0.94
N LEU A 22 14.54 11.59 -0.98
CA LEU A 22 14.05 10.27 -1.37
C LEU A 22 14.31 10.02 -2.87
N GLY A 23 14.00 10.99 -3.72
CA GLY A 23 14.32 10.94 -5.16
C GLY A 23 15.81 10.71 -5.41
N ARG A 24 16.69 11.45 -4.71
CA ARG A 24 18.14 11.25 -4.81
C ARG A 24 18.61 9.88 -4.32
N ALA A 25 17.99 9.34 -3.27
CA ALA A 25 18.32 8.00 -2.78
C ALA A 25 17.92 6.91 -3.78
N MET A 26 16.77 7.07 -4.45
CA MET A 26 16.32 6.16 -5.52
C MET A 26 17.20 6.27 -6.77
N ALA A 27 17.57 7.48 -7.21
CA ALA A 27 18.48 7.68 -8.34
C ALA A 27 19.87 7.05 -8.13
N LYS A 28 20.30 6.94 -6.87
CA LYS A 28 21.55 6.26 -6.46
C LYS A 28 21.37 4.76 -6.19
N GLY A 29 20.17 4.20 -6.33
CA GLY A 29 19.88 2.79 -6.07
C GLY A 29 19.94 2.37 -4.60
N ILE A 30 19.95 3.33 -3.66
CA ILE A 30 20.01 3.06 -2.21
C ILE A 30 18.63 2.62 -1.70
N LEU A 31 17.58 3.23 -2.24
CA LEU A 31 16.18 2.98 -1.93
C LEU A 31 15.44 2.59 -3.21
N GLU A 32 14.48 1.67 -3.09
CA GLU A 32 13.52 1.36 -4.13
C GLU A 32 12.12 1.45 -3.51
N VAL A 33 11.26 2.32 -4.05
CA VAL A 33 9.86 2.41 -3.64
C VAL A 33 8.97 1.96 -4.79
N VAL A 34 8.15 0.93 -4.57
CA VAL A 34 7.20 0.42 -5.56
C VAL A 34 5.79 0.68 -5.08
N VAL A 35 5.01 1.40 -5.87
CA VAL A 35 3.65 1.81 -5.52
C VAL A 35 2.65 1.01 -6.37
N TYR A 36 1.84 0.20 -5.70
CA TYR A 36 0.79 -0.62 -6.28
C TYR A 36 -0.57 0.08 -6.08
N ASP A 37 -1.34 0.20 -7.17
CA ASP A 37 -2.73 0.62 -7.10
C ASP A 37 -3.61 -0.58 -6.80
N ILE A 38 -4.23 -0.59 -5.62
CA ILE A 38 -5.13 -1.67 -5.18
C ILE A 38 -6.31 -1.84 -6.16
N ARG A 39 -6.73 -0.78 -6.86
CA ARG A 39 -7.84 -0.84 -7.82
C ARG A 39 -7.53 -1.72 -9.03
N GLU A 40 -6.26 -1.90 -9.39
CA GLU A 40 -5.86 -2.77 -10.52
C GLU A 40 -6.14 -4.24 -10.25
N TYR A 41 -6.30 -4.61 -8.98
CA TYR A 41 -6.53 -5.99 -8.56
C TYR A 41 -8.00 -6.30 -8.31
N ALA A 42 -8.90 -5.33 -8.48
CA ALA A 42 -10.34 -5.57 -8.34
C ALA A 42 -10.89 -6.40 -9.52
N LYS A 43 -11.56 -7.52 -9.19
CA LYS A 43 -12.12 -8.45 -10.21
C LYS A 43 -13.46 -8.01 -10.81
N ASN A 44 -14.08 -6.96 -10.26
CA ASN A 44 -15.36 -6.46 -10.76
C ASN A 44 -15.16 -5.44 -11.90
N LYS A 45 -16.14 -5.36 -12.80
CA LYS A 45 -16.12 -4.49 -14.00
C LYS A 45 -15.81 -3.02 -13.72
N HIS A 46 -16.23 -2.53 -12.55
CA HIS A 46 -16.13 -1.11 -12.18
C HIS A 46 -14.94 -0.82 -11.26
N ARG A 47 -14.09 -1.82 -10.98
CA ARG A 47 -12.93 -1.72 -10.08
C ARG A 47 -13.28 -1.15 -8.69
N HIS A 48 -14.45 -1.53 -8.17
CA HIS A 48 -14.84 -1.25 -6.80
C HIS A 48 -13.89 -1.92 -5.81
N THR A 49 -13.55 -1.20 -4.75
CA THR A 49 -12.59 -1.63 -3.72
C THR A 49 -13.18 -1.58 -2.31
N ASP A 50 -14.46 -1.30 -2.20
CA ASP A 50 -15.19 -1.10 -0.96
C ASP A 50 -16.57 -1.77 -1.01
N ASP A 51 -17.12 -2.06 0.16
CA ASP A 51 -18.45 -2.62 0.34
C ASP A 51 -18.99 -2.24 1.73
N TYR A 52 -20.28 -2.46 1.94
CA TYR A 52 -20.95 -2.22 3.21
C TYR A 52 -20.42 -3.15 4.30
N PRO A 53 -20.27 -2.66 5.54
CA PRO A 53 -19.93 -3.52 6.67
C PRO A 53 -21.08 -4.48 6.98
N PHE A 54 -20.75 -5.73 7.29
CA PHE A 54 -21.73 -6.66 7.87
C PHE A 54 -22.26 -6.09 9.19
N GLY A 55 -23.58 -6.19 9.39
CA GLY A 55 -24.27 -5.57 10.54
C GLY A 55 -24.76 -4.14 10.29
N GLY A 56 -24.45 -3.55 9.13
CA GLY A 56 -24.89 -2.20 8.77
C GLY A 56 -24.12 -1.09 9.50
N GLY A 57 -24.67 0.12 9.47
CA GLY A 57 -24.03 1.32 10.00
C GLY A 57 -23.57 2.29 8.90
N SER A 58 -22.96 3.39 9.30
CA SER A 58 -22.47 4.42 8.37
C SER A 58 -21.08 4.07 7.84
N GLY A 59 -20.87 4.35 6.55
CA GLY A 59 -19.56 4.21 5.90
C GLY A 59 -19.39 2.86 5.19
N MET A 60 -18.19 2.67 4.63
CA MET A 60 -17.81 1.49 3.86
C MET A 60 -16.47 0.95 4.36
N LEU A 61 -16.23 -0.34 4.14
CA LEU A 61 -14.95 -0.99 4.38
C LEU A 61 -14.33 -1.38 3.05
N MET A 62 -12.99 -1.43 3.00
CA MET A 62 -12.34 -1.98 1.83
C MET A 62 -12.63 -3.48 1.69
N THR A 63 -12.90 -3.93 0.47
CA THR A 63 -13.09 -5.36 0.19
C THR A 63 -11.77 -6.12 0.29
N ALA A 64 -11.83 -7.32 0.84
CA ALA A 64 -10.64 -8.14 1.04
C ALA A 64 -9.97 -8.58 -0.27
N GLN A 65 -10.76 -8.86 -1.31
CA GLN A 65 -10.26 -9.41 -2.59
C GLN A 65 -9.17 -8.57 -3.25
N PRO A 66 -9.39 -7.28 -3.59
CA PRO A 66 -8.35 -6.49 -4.26
C PRO A 66 -7.15 -6.24 -3.35
N ILE A 67 -7.35 -6.11 -2.03
CA ILE A 67 -6.24 -5.94 -1.07
C ILE A 67 -5.35 -7.20 -1.08
N PHE A 68 -5.96 -8.37 -0.94
CA PHE A 68 -5.23 -9.63 -0.83
C PHE A 68 -4.47 -9.94 -2.12
N ASP A 69 -5.12 -9.83 -3.28
CA ASP A 69 -4.49 -10.10 -4.57
C ASP A 69 -3.34 -9.10 -4.86
N CYS A 70 -3.52 -7.83 -4.49
CA CYS A 70 -2.46 -6.82 -4.58
C CYS A 70 -1.28 -7.15 -3.65
N MET A 71 -1.55 -7.57 -2.42
CA MET A 71 -0.53 -7.98 -1.44
C MET A 71 0.25 -9.20 -1.94
N GLU A 72 -0.42 -10.23 -2.46
CA GLU A 72 0.24 -11.41 -3.02
C GLU A 72 1.16 -11.03 -4.19
N ALA A 73 0.69 -10.18 -5.11
CA ALA A 73 1.51 -9.69 -6.21
C ALA A 73 2.74 -8.90 -5.72
N ALA A 74 2.56 -8.02 -4.72
CA ALA A 74 3.65 -7.26 -4.13
C ALA A 74 4.67 -8.14 -3.40
N MET A 75 4.22 -9.22 -2.74
CA MET A 75 5.09 -10.19 -2.06
C MET A 75 5.84 -11.08 -3.03
N ALA A 76 5.23 -11.49 -4.14
CA ALA A 76 5.88 -12.29 -5.19
C ALA A 76 7.07 -11.57 -5.83
N ALA A 77 7.07 -10.22 -5.84
CA ALA A 77 8.18 -9.41 -6.31
C ALA A 77 9.35 -9.28 -5.29
N CYS A 78 9.19 -9.77 -4.07
CA CYS A 78 10.20 -9.68 -3.02
C CYS A 78 11.09 -10.94 -2.98
N LYS A 79 12.40 -10.76 -2.72
CA LYS A 79 13.37 -11.87 -2.61
C LYS A 79 13.16 -12.74 -1.37
N SER A 80 12.50 -12.21 -0.35
CA SER A 80 12.21 -12.87 0.92
C SER A 80 10.88 -12.35 1.49
N LYS A 81 10.37 -13.02 2.51
CA LYS A 81 9.13 -12.63 3.19
C LYS A 81 9.26 -11.20 3.74
N PRO A 82 8.47 -10.22 3.25
CA PRO A 82 8.60 -8.84 3.70
C PRO A 82 8.00 -8.66 5.09
N HIS A 83 8.52 -7.68 5.83
CA HIS A 83 7.83 -7.15 7.00
C HIS A 83 6.61 -6.34 6.55
N ARG A 84 5.45 -6.53 7.19
CA ARG A 84 4.19 -5.92 6.77
C ARG A 84 3.71 -4.94 7.83
N ILE A 85 3.42 -3.73 7.40
CA ILE A 85 2.93 -2.65 8.26
C ILE A 85 1.56 -2.23 7.72
N PHE A 86 0.56 -2.18 8.60
CA PHE A 86 -0.76 -1.63 8.31
C PHE A 86 -0.97 -0.37 9.16
N PRO A 87 -0.82 0.83 8.56
CA PRO A 87 -1.05 2.08 9.29
C PRO A 87 -2.51 2.16 9.73
N SER A 88 -2.72 2.24 11.04
CA SER A 88 -4.05 2.32 11.64
C SER A 88 -3.99 3.14 12.93
N PRO A 89 -5.02 3.93 13.25
CA PRO A 89 -5.14 4.60 14.55
C PRO A 89 -5.12 3.65 15.75
N ARG A 90 -5.37 2.34 15.54
CA ARG A 90 -5.30 1.30 16.58
C ARG A 90 -3.90 0.68 16.73
N GLY A 91 -2.95 1.05 15.86
CA GLY A 91 -1.60 0.52 15.87
C GLY A 91 -0.74 1.14 16.98
N LYS A 92 0.50 0.63 17.14
CA LYS A 92 1.51 1.28 17.99
C LYS A 92 1.78 2.68 17.41
N VAL A 93 1.78 3.70 18.27
CA VAL A 93 2.20 5.05 17.88
C VAL A 93 3.64 4.98 17.39
N PHE A 94 3.90 5.58 16.24
CA PHE A 94 5.25 5.68 15.70
C PHE A 94 6.01 6.76 16.46
N ASP A 95 7.14 6.38 17.05
CA ASP A 95 8.09 7.23 17.74
C ASP A 95 9.50 6.98 17.20
N ASN A 96 10.47 7.77 17.66
CA ASN A 96 11.88 7.61 17.28
C ASN A 96 12.62 6.61 18.17
N ASP A 97 11.92 5.98 19.11
CA ASP A 97 12.53 5.08 20.09
C ASP A 97 12.61 3.67 19.49
N ALA A 98 13.82 3.12 19.50
CA ALA A 98 14.14 1.81 18.92
C ALA A 98 13.66 0.64 19.81
#